data_AF-O13957-F1
#
_entry.id   AF-O13957-F1
#
_cell.length_a   1.000
_cell.length_b   1.000
_cell.length_c   1.000
_cell.angle_alpha   90.00
_cell.angle_beta   90.00
_cell.angle_gamma   90.00
#
_symmetry.space_group_name_H-M   'P 1'
#
loop_
_entity.id
_entity.type
_entity.pdbx_description
1 polymer ?
#
loop_
_entity_poly.entity_id
_entity_poly.type
_entity_poly.pdbx_seq_one_letter_code
_entity_poly.pdbx_strand_id
1 'polypeptide(L)'
;MLGKEWENTSFAEIGLLHQAPNDNDLEKFQHALTLMSEADNSSDLLIPLISDFLIWFYYQKTPLKWIPFLGHFFNTWQSCSFPPRRYLLAKILSGRISELLKVSPFELAASVTSQDVVEADSLVEENELQAWLEKQELVPSSSNFLNSFWISGGERELTEEEQNSLLQSNTTYTNSDLPASKQLESFISMNLSYSKVFFLHLLQHSDSSFNDKFLLLLANIPVTVSNVEVLLYLLQQEESLAQFDLNGKSFLYHMLVSLHNQVTNTSHLEKQRISTVATLFISKLFEIPSLSEYLSSTLFLDLQAFCIVALPQSAKLFQKVKALKNNP
;
A
#
# COMPACT_ATOMS: atom_id res chain seq x y z
N MET A 1 5.36 -24.53 15.83
CA MET A 1 6.35 -25.56 16.22
C MET A 1 6.12 -26.84 15.43
N LEU A 2 6.69 -26.88 14.23
CA LEU A 2 6.78 -28.06 13.38
C LEU A 2 7.81 -29.01 14.01
N GLY A 3 7.44 -30.27 14.26
CA GLY A 3 8.34 -31.26 14.86
C GLY A 3 9.31 -31.83 13.82
N LYS A 4 10.53 -32.21 14.24
CA LYS A 4 11.52 -32.92 13.38
C LYS A 4 10.96 -34.16 12.68
N GLU A 5 9.92 -34.76 13.25
CA GLU A 5 9.22 -35.91 12.70
C GLU A 5 8.62 -35.61 11.31
N TRP A 6 8.28 -34.35 11.04
CA TRP A 6 7.65 -33.96 9.79
C TRP A 6 8.62 -33.89 8.62
N GLU A 7 9.93 -33.80 8.89
CA GLU A 7 10.95 -33.77 7.84
C GLU A 7 10.90 -35.02 6.95
N ASN A 8 10.55 -36.17 7.53
CA ASN A 8 10.46 -37.46 6.84
C ASN A 8 9.01 -37.92 6.58
N THR A 9 8.03 -37.11 6.95
CA THR A 9 6.61 -37.41 6.72
C THR A 9 6.21 -36.84 5.36
N SER A 10 5.40 -37.57 4.59
CA SER A 10 4.99 -37.06 3.27
C SER A 10 4.16 -35.79 3.40
N PHE A 11 4.21 -34.89 2.41
CA PHE A 11 3.39 -33.68 2.42
C PHE A 11 1.90 -33.97 2.61
N ALA A 12 1.36 -35.03 2.00
CA ALA A 12 -0.03 -35.44 2.20
C ALA A 12 -0.34 -35.76 3.67
N GLU A 13 0.53 -36.52 4.33
CA GLU A 13 0.37 -36.89 5.74
C GLU A 13 0.53 -35.68 6.65
N ILE A 14 1.49 -34.79 6.39
CA ILE A 14 1.65 -33.52 7.11
C ILE A 14 0.35 -32.70 7.04
N GLY A 15 -0.22 -32.55 5.85
CA GLY A 15 -1.47 -31.82 5.67
C GLY A 15 -2.62 -32.44 6.46
N LEU A 16 -2.77 -33.77 6.41
CA LEU A 16 -3.81 -34.49 7.15
C LEU A 16 -3.62 -34.40 8.68
N LEU A 17 -2.39 -34.47 9.17
CA LEU A 17 -2.06 -34.30 10.59
C LEU A 17 -2.34 -32.88 11.07
N HIS A 18 -2.19 -31.89 10.19
CA HIS A 18 -2.44 -30.49 10.51
C HIS A 18 -3.90 -30.05 10.28
N GLN A 19 -4.72 -30.91 9.66
CA GLN A 19 -6.12 -30.61 9.41
C GLN A 19 -6.94 -30.72 10.70
N ALA A 20 -7.14 -29.60 11.40
CA ALA A 20 -8.00 -29.56 12.57
C ALA A 20 -9.48 -29.73 12.19
N PRO A 21 -10.32 -30.36 13.02
CA PRO A 21 -11.66 -30.79 12.60
C PRO A 21 -12.67 -29.66 12.35
N ASN A 22 -12.40 -28.40 12.74
CA ASN A 22 -13.42 -27.32 12.75
C ASN A 22 -12.84 -25.90 12.60
N ASP A 23 -11.89 -25.66 11.69
CA ASP A 23 -11.34 -24.30 11.58
C ASP A 23 -12.35 -23.34 10.92
N ASN A 24 -12.75 -22.31 11.69
CA ASN A 24 -13.42 -21.15 11.13
C ASN A 24 -12.42 -20.39 10.22
N ASP A 25 -12.90 -19.67 9.20
CA ASP A 25 -12.00 -19.05 8.21
C ASP A 25 -11.07 -17.97 8.79
N LEU A 26 -11.45 -17.34 9.91
CA LEU A 26 -10.59 -16.39 10.64
C LEU A 26 -9.44 -17.12 11.37
N GLU A 27 -9.70 -18.26 11.99
CA GLU A 27 -8.66 -19.09 12.63
C GLU A 27 -7.69 -19.65 11.59
N LYS A 28 -8.19 -20.13 10.43
CA LYS A 28 -7.33 -20.54 9.30
C LYS A 28 -6.41 -19.41 8.87
N PHE A 29 -6.96 -18.21 8.71
CA PHE A 29 -6.20 -17.05 8.29
C PHE A 29 -5.13 -16.66 9.32
N GLN A 30 -5.46 -16.68 10.62
CA GLN A 30 -4.51 -16.38 11.70
C GLN A 30 -3.39 -17.43 11.80
N HIS A 31 -3.70 -18.70 11.63
CA HIS A 31 -2.69 -19.76 11.56
C HIS A 31 -1.80 -19.62 10.33
N ALA A 32 -2.39 -19.34 9.16
CA ALA A 32 -1.63 -19.11 7.94
C ALA A 32 -0.68 -17.89 8.06
N LEU A 33 -1.10 -16.81 8.73
CA LEU A 33 -0.21 -15.68 9.06
C LEU A 33 0.96 -16.09 9.96
N THR A 34 0.71 -16.98 10.92
CA THR A 34 1.75 -17.49 11.82
C THR A 34 2.76 -18.34 11.05
N LEU A 35 2.28 -19.24 10.18
CA LEU A 35 3.13 -20.04 9.30
C LEU A 35 3.94 -19.19 8.33
N MET A 36 3.35 -18.13 7.77
CA MET A 36 4.06 -17.20 6.89
C MET A 36 5.23 -16.54 7.63
N SER A 37 5.00 -16.07 8.86
CA SER A 37 6.06 -15.54 9.71
C SER A 37 7.14 -16.59 10.06
N GLU A 38 6.76 -17.85 10.31
CA GLU A 38 7.72 -18.94 10.50
C GLU A 38 8.55 -19.19 9.21
N ALA A 39 7.92 -19.14 8.03
CA ALA A 39 8.56 -19.35 6.74
C ALA A 39 9.57 -18.26 6.38
N ASP A 40 9.31 -17.01 6.79
CA ASP A 40 10.16 -15.87 6.47
C ASP A 40 11.34 -15.70 7.43
N ASN A 41 11.19 -16.15 8.68
CA ASN A 41 12.16 -15.88 9.74
C ASN A 41 12.97 -17.13 10.17
N SER A 42 12.63 -18.32 9.70
CA SER A 42 13.33 -19.55 10.09
C SER A 42 14.71 -19.68 9.44
N SER A 43 15.71 -20.02 10.23
CA SER A 43 17.03 -20.44 9.74
C SER A 43 17.08 -21.91 9.28
N ASP A 44 16.11 -22.72 9.69
CA ASP A 44 15.98 -24.11 9.24
C ASP A 44 15.32 -24.12 7.86
N LEU A 45 16.01 -24.68 6.86
CA LEU A 45 15.58 -24.71 5.46
C LEU A 45 14.32 -25.55 5.20
N LEU A 46 14.00 -26.50 6.09
CA LEU A 46 12.82 -27.36 5.93
C LEU A 46 11.54 -26.71 6.49
N ILE A 47 11.66 -25.81 7.48
CA ILE A 47 10.51 -25.11 8.06
C ILE A 47 9.76 -24.28 7.01
N PRO A 48 10.42 -23.47 6.15
CA PRO A 48 9.74 -22.73 5.09
C PRO A 48 9.01 -23.64 4.10
N LEU A 49 9.59 -24.78 3.72
CA LEU A 49 8.96 -25.76 2.83
C LEU A 49 7.63 -26.25 3.41
N ILE A 50 7.66 -26.66 4.68
CA ILE A 50 6.48 -27.18 5.38
C ILE A 50 5.44 -26.07 5.58
N SER A 51 5.89 -24.87 5.94
CA SER A 51 5.01 -23.72 6.20
C SER A 51 4.28 -23.28 4.94
N ASP A 52 4.99 -23.09 3.81
CA ASP A 52 4.38 -22.73 2.53
C ASP A 52 3.38 -23.79 2.06
N PHE A 53 3.72 -25.08 2.22
CA PHE A 53 2.82 -26.18 1.91
C PHE A 53 1.56 -26.14 2.76
N LEU A 54 1.66 -25.93 4.07
CA LEU A 54 0.51 -25.89 4.97
C LEU A 54 -0.39 -24.69 4.71
N ILE A 55 0.19 -23.51 4.42
CA ILE A 55 -0.58 -22.34 3.99
C ILE A 55 -1.40 -22.70 2.74
N TRP A 56 -0.79 -23.33 1.74
CA TRP A 56 -1.53 -23.80 0.56
C TRP A 56 -2.60 -24.84 0.93
N PHE A 57 -2.26 -25.81 1.79
CA PHE A 57 -3.14 -26.92 2.16
C PHE A 57 -4.44 -26.44 2.83
N TYR A 58 -4.39 -25.38 3.64
CA TYR A 58 -5.58 -24.74 4.22
C TYR A 58 -6.56 -24.24 3.16
N TYR A 59 -6.05 -23.84 2.00
CA TYR A 59 -6.82 -23.30 0.88
C TYR A 59 -6.83 -24.22 -0.35
N GLN A 60 -6.50 -25.50 -0.21
CA GLN A 60 -6.37 -26.43 -1.34
C GLN A 60 -7.65 -26.60 -2.18
N LYS A 61 -8.83 -26.27 -1.62
CA LYS A 61 -10.14 -26.31 -2.29
C LYS A 61 -10.55 -24.96 -2.88
N THR A 62 -9.77 -23.92 -2.62
CA THR A 62 -9.99 -22.56 -3.10
C THR A 62 -9.24 -22.37 -4.41
N PRO A 63 -9.85 -21.77 -5.47
CA PRO A 63 -9.11 -21.45 -6.68
C PRO A 63 -7.87 -20.62 -6.35
N LEU A 64 -6.73 -20.87 -7.02
CA LEU A 64 -5.45 -20.22 -6.70
C LEU A 64 -5.56 -18.69 -6.58
N LYS A 65 -6.28 -18.06 -7.52
CA LYS A 65 -6.59 -16.62 -7.56
C LYS A 65 -7.43 -16.11 -6.37
N TRP A 66 -7.88 -16.97 -5.46
CA TRP A 66 -8.71 -16.60 -4.31
C TRP A 66 -8.00 -16.94 -3.00
N ILE A 67 -6.76 -17.45 -3.07
CA ILE A 67 -5.93 -17.70 -1.90
C ILE A 67 -5.41 -16.36 -1.38
N PRO A 68 -5.68 -15.97 -0.11
CA PRO A 68 -5.25 -14.68 0.45
C PRO A 68 -3.73 -14.46 0.43
N PHE A 69 -2.98 -15.56 0.40
CA PHE A 69 -1.51 -15.58 0.45
C PHE A 69 -0.87 -15.71 -0.94
N LEU A 70 -1.65 -15.59 -2.04
CA LEU A 70 -1.11 -15.71 -3.39
C LEU A 70 0.01 -14.70 -3.67
N GLY A 71 -0.14 -13.45 -3.23
CA GLY A 71 0.91 -12.43 -3.38
C GLY A 71 2.20 -12.81 -2.65
N HIS A 72 2.10 -13.41 -1.47
CA HIS A 72 3.25 -13.93 -0.74
C HIS A 72 3.93 -15.08 -1.47
N PHE A 73 3.17 -16.07 -1.96
CA PHE A 73 3.74 -17.18 -2.74
C PHE A 73 4.44 -16.70 -4.00
N PHE A 74 3.84 -15.75 -4.71
CA PHE A 74 4.40 -15.20 -5.94
C PHE A 74 5.72 -14.45 -5.70
N ASN A 75 5.74 -13.53 -4.73
CA ASN A 75 6.94 -12.76 -4.40
C ASN A 75 8.07 -13.65 -3.85
N THR A 76 7.71 -14.62 -3.00
CA THR A 76 8.67 -15.58 -2.45
C THR A 76 9.23 -16.47 -3.55
N TRP A 77 8.40 -16.95 -4.48
CA TRP A 77 8.87 -17.75 -5.61
C TRP A 77 9.88 -16.99 -6.48
N GLN A 78 9.61 -15.73 -6.81
CA GLN A 78 10.51 -14.92 -7.63
C GLN A 78 11.88 -14.67 -6.96
N SER A 79 11.89 -14.44 -5.64
CA SER A 79 13.08 -14.03 -4.88
C SER A 79 13.81 -15.17 -4.18
N CYS A 80 13.20 -16.35 -4.04
CA CYS A 80 13.75 -17.46 -3.27
C CYS A 80 15.00 -18.06 -3.93
N SER A 81 16.09 -18.11 -3.17
CA SER A 81 17.36 -18.70 -3.57
C SER A 81 17.50 -20.19 -3.22
N PHE A 82 16.59 -20.75 -2.41
CA PHE A 82 16.62 -22.15 -1.99
C PHE A 82 15.85 -23.03 -3.00
N PRO A 83 16.54 -23.85 -3.83
CA PRO A 83 15.93 -24.53 -4.98
C PRO A 83 14.71 -25.39 -4.63
N PRO A 84 14.72 -26.20 -3.55
CA PRO A 84 13.55 -27.01 -3.16
C PRO A 84 12.31 -26.16 -2.82
N ARG A 85 12.48 -25.02 -2.12
CA ARG A 85 11.36 -24.11 -1.79
C ARG A 85 10.83 -23.44 -3.04
N ARG A 86 11.71 -22.98 -3.93
CA ARG A 86 11.31 -22.41 -5.22
C ARG A 86 10.54 -23.43 -6.07
N TYR A 87 11.01 -24.68 -6.12
CA TYR A 87 10.34 -25.77 -6.82
C TYR A 87 8.94 -26.07 -6.24
N LEU A 88 8.80 -26.13 -4.90
CA LEU A 88 7.51 -26.29 -4.23
C LEU A 88 6.54 -25.15 -4.61
N LEU A 89 7.00 -23.90 -4.50
CA LEU A 89 6.18 -22.73 -4.82
C LEU A 89 5.78 -22.70 -6.31
N ALA A 90 6.69 -23.06 -7.22
CA ALA A 90 6.37 -23.19 -8.64
C ALA A 90 5.24 -24.22 -8.87
N LYS A 91 5.30 -25.38 -8.20
CA LYS A 91 4.22 -26.39 -8.27
C LYS A 91 2.91 -25.90 -7.66
N ILE A 92 2.94 -25.08 -6.62
CA ILE A 92 1.73 -24.42 -6.06
C ILE A 92 1.15 -23.44 -7.10
N LEU A 93 1.97 -22.52 -7.61
CA LEU A 93 1.57 -21.46 -8.53
C LEU A 93 1.11 -22.01 -9.89
N SER A 94 1.65 -23.13 -10.34
CA SER A 94 1.21 -23.82 -11.57
C SER A 94 0.05 -24.79 -11.34
N GLY A 95 -0.45 -24.95 -10.11
CA GLY A 95 -1.52 -25.91 -9.77
C GLY A 95 -1.13 -27.40 -9.89
N ARG A 96 0.15 -27.74 -9.79
CA ARG A 96 0.73 -29.09 -9.98
C ARG A 96 1.27 -29.72 -8.70
N ILE A 97 0.90 -29.18 -7.56
CA ILE A 97 1.32 -29.66 -6.23
C ILE A 97 0.96 -31.13 -5.93
N SER A 98 -0.02 -31.70 -6.66
CA SER A 98 -0.40 -33.12 -6.57
C SER A 98 0.78 -34.07 -6.83
N GLU A 99 1.77 -33.63 -7.61
CA GLU A 99 3.00 -34.38 -7.91
C GLU A 99 3.91 -34.53 -6.67
N LEU A 100 3.80 -33.62 -5.68
CA LEU A 100 4.68 -33.58 -4.50
C LEU A 100 4.05 -34.20 -3.25
N LEU A 101 2.75 -34.51 -3.27
CA LEU A 101 2.02 -34.98 -2.10
C LEU A 101 2.60 -36.26 -1.46
N LYS A 102 3.29 -37.09 -2.23
CA LYS A 102 3.89 -38.36 -1.75
C LYS A 102 5.32 -38.23 -1.26
N VAL A 103 5.95 -37.07 -1.48
CA VAL A 103 7.35 -36.81 -1.16
C VAL A 103 7.41 -36.16 0.22
N SER A 104 8.46 -36.41 1.00
CA SER A 104 8.70 -35.71 2.27
C SER A 104 9.47 -34.39 2.05
N PRO A 105 9.38 -33.41 2.97
CA PRO A 105 10.18 -32.19 2.89
C PRO A 105 11.69 -32.45 2.74
N PHE A 106 12.21 -33.44 3.47
CA PHE A 106 13.62 -33.84 3.39
C PHE A 106 13.97 -34.44 2.02
N GLU A 107 13.13 -35.34 1.52
CA GLU A 107 13.33 -35.96 0.20
C GLU A 107 13.32 -34.90 -0.90
N LEU A 108 12.36 -33.97 -0.86
CA LEU A 108 12.31 -32.85 -1.80
C LEU A 108 13.59 -32.00 -1.71
N ALA A 109 14.04 -31.70 -0.49
CA ALA A 109 15.25 -30.91 -0.28
C ALA A 109 16.51 -31.60 -0.80
N ALA A 110 16.55 -32.93 -0.76
CA ALA A 110 17.68 -33.72 -1.21
C ALA A 110 17.66 -34.05 -2.72
N SER A 111 16.47 -34.13 -3.34
CA SER A 111 16.31 -34.64 -4.70
C SER A 111 16.17 -33.55 -5.77
N VAL A 112 15.71 -32.35 -5.42
CA VAL A 112 15.46 -31.28 -6.40
C VAL A 112 16.77 -30.77 -6.99
N THR A 113 16.87 -30.86 -8.31
CA THR A 113 17.99 -30.34 -9.09
C THR A 113 17.66 -28.95 -9.67
N SER A 114 18.68 -28.24 -10.14
CA SER A 114 18.48 -26.98 -10.86
C SER A 114 17.63 -27.13 -12.12
N GLN A 115 17.70 -28.30 -12.78
CA GLN A 115 16.89 -28.58 -13.97
C GLN A 115 15.41 -28.72 -13.62
N ASP A 116 15.09 -29.38 -12.51
CA ASP A 116 13.70 -29.52 -12.03
C ASP A 116 13.08 -28.14 -11.72
N VAL A 117 13.87 -27.22 -11.15
CA VAL A 117 13.42 -25.83 -10.89
C VAL A 117 13.13 -25.10 -12.20
N VAL A 118 14.03 -25.15 -13.17
CA VAL A 118 13.83 -24.50 -14.47
C VAL A 118 12.58 -25.05 -15.17
N GLU A 119 12.37 -26.36 -15.13
CA GLU A 119 11.18 -26.99 -15.69
C GLU A 119 9.91 -26.57 -14.95
N ALA A 120 9.91 -26.56 -13.62
CA ALA A 120 8.76 -26.12 -12.85
C ALA A 120 8.44 -24.63 -13.04
N ASP A 121 9.46 -23.77 -13.05
CA ASP A 121 9.31 -22.34 -13.28
C ASP A 121 8.68 -22.05 -14.65
N SER A 122 9.04 -22.82 -15.69
CA SER A 122 8.49 -22.67 -17.04
C SER A 122 6.98 -22.96 -17.12
N LEU A 123 6.41 -23.62 -16.11
CA LEU A 123 5.00 -23.95 -16.03
C LEU A 123 4.17 -22.89 -15.28
N VAL A 124 4.83 -21.92 -14.65
CA VAL A 124 4.17 -20.80 -13.98
C VAL A 124 3.79 -19.77 -15.05
N GLU A 125 2.51 -19.48 -15.18
CA GLU A 125 2.01 -18.40 -16.06
C GLU A 125 2.26 -17.03 -15.41
N GLU A 126 3.55 -16.67 -15.27
CA GLU A 126 4.02 -15.50 -14.53
C GLU A 126 3.32 -14.21 -14.97
N ASN A 127 3.22 -13.97 -16.28
CA ASN A 127 2.58 -12.77 -16.81
C ASN A 127 1.08 -12.68 -16.46
N GLU A 128 0.36 -13.80 -16.44
CA GLU A 128 -1.05 -13.82 -16.08
C GLU A 128 -1.25 -13.62 -14.57
N LEU A 129 -0.42 -14.28 -13.76
CA LEU A 129 -0.42 -14.12 -12.31
C LEU A 129 -0.07 -12.70 -11.89
N GLN A 130 1.00 -12.14 -12.45
CA GLN A 130 1.42 -10.75 -12.24
C GLN A 130 0.29 -9.79 -12.60
N ALA A 131 -0.26 -9.88 -13.82
CA ALA A 131 -1.36 -9.01 -14.25
C ALA A 131 -2.61 -9.13 -13.36
N TRP A 132 -2.89 -10.34 -12.85
CA TRP A 132 -3.99 -10.55 -11.91
C TRP A 132 -3.70 -9.92 -10.54
N LEU A 133 -2.49 -10.10 -10.00
CA LEU A 133 -2.09 -9.55 -8.71
C LEU A 133 -2.03 -8.01 -8.74
N GLU A 134 -1.54 -7.44 -9.84
CA GLU A 134 -1.58 -6.00 -10.11
C GLU A 134 -3.02 -5.48 -10.11
N LYS A 135 -3.94 -6.18 -10.80
CA LYS A 135 -5.36 -5.82 -10.83
C LYS A 135 -6.03 -5.89 -9.46
N GLN A 136 -5.55 -6.74 -8.56
CA GLN A 136 -6.06 -6.86 -7.18
C GLN A 136 -5.30 -5.97 -6.18
N GLU A 137 -4.33 -5.17 -6.63
CA GLU A 137 -3.46 -4.36 -5.76
C GLU A 137 -2.66 -5.19 -4.72
N LEU A 138 -2.40 -6.47 -5.03
CA LEU A 138 -1.72 -7.42 -4.13
C LEU A 138 -0.21 -7.53 -4.38
N VAL A 139 0.25 -7.19 -5.58
CA VAL A 139 1.69 -7.13 -5.92
C VAL A 139 1.91 -5.85 -6.76
N PRO A 140 3.04 -5.16 -6.56
CA PRO A 140 3.32 -3.93 -7.30
C PRO A 140 3.46 -4.23 -8.79
N SER A 141 2.96 -3.33 -9.62
CA SER A 141 3.16 -3.38 -11.07
C SER A 141 4.64 -3.46 -11.43
N SER A 142 4.96 -4.40 -12.32
CA SER A 142 6.32 -4.80 -12.74
C SER A 142 7.35 -3.66 -12.74
N SER A 143 8.36 -3.84 -11.88
CA SER A 143 9.65 -3.11 -11.78
C SER A 143 9.77 -1.75 -12.46
N ASN A 144 9.04 -0.75 -11.96
CA ASN A 144 9.52 0.62 -12.04
C ASN A 144 10.35 0.90 -10.79
N PHE A 145 11.53 1.52 -10.98
CA PHE A 145 12.43 1.94 -9.89
C PHE A 145 11.67 2.61 -8.74
N LEU A 146 10.67 3.46 -9.04
CA LEU A 146 9.87 4.09 -8.01
C LEU A 146 8.97 3.15 -7.22
N ASN A 147 8.50 2.06 -7.81
CA ASN A 147 7.60 1.14 -7.12
C ASN A 147 8.32 0.45 -5.95
N SER A 148 9.58 0.06 -6.14
CA SER A 148 10.41 -0.43 -5.02
C SER A 148 10.67 0.65 -3.97
N PHE A 149 10.75 1.93 -4.36
CA PHE A 149 10.86 3.04 -3.41
C PHE A 149 9.58 3.32 -2.63
N TRP A 150 8.42 3.26 -3.26
CA TRP A 150 7.14 3.40 -2.56
C TRP A 150 6.95 2.29 -1.52
N ILE A 151 7.36 1.06 -1.84
CA ILE A 151 7.33 -0.07 -0.91
C ILE A 151 8.33 0.15 0.22
N SER A 152 9.62 0.33 -0.12
CA SER A 152 10.69 0.46 0.87
C SER A 152 10.44 1.66 1.79
N GLY A 153 10.02 2.79 1.22
CA GLY A 153 9.66 3.99 1.96
C GLY A 153 8.30 3.89 2.67
N GLY A 154 7.46 2.92 2.32
CA GLY A 154 6.23 2.61 3.08
C GLY A 154 6.52 1.72 4.30
N GLU A 155 7.59 0.94 4.27
CA GLU A 155 7.97 -0.01 5.32
C GLU A 155 8.98 0.55 6.32
N ARG A 156 9.84 1.48 5.89
CA ARG A 156 10.87 2.12 6.73
C ARG A 156 11.21 3.54 6.26
N GLU A 157 11.95 4.25 7.11
CA GLU A 157 12.62 5.49 6.70
C GLU A 157 13.72 5.19 5.66
N LEU A 158 13.75 5.98 4.59
CA LEU A 158 14.76 5.91 3.54
C LEU A 158 16.05 6.55 4.03
N THR A 159 17.19 5.93 3.69
CA THR A 159 18.51 6.48 3.98
C THR A 159 18.77 7.75 3.15
N GLU A 160 19.69 8.60 3.60
CA GLU A 160 20.06 9.81 2.84
C GLU A 160 20.57 9.48 1.42
N GLU A 161 21.28 8.36 1.25
CA GLU A 161 21.76 7.91 -0.07
C GLU A 161 20.60 7.55 -1.00
N GLU A 162 19.61 6.82 -0.49
CA GLU A 162 18.37 6.48 -1.20
C GLU A 162 17.58 7.73 -1.59
N GLN A 163 17.44 8.68 -0.66
CA GLN A 163 16.77 9.95 -0.89
C GLN A 163 17.47 10.78 -1.96
N ASN A 164 18.80 10.90 -1.87
CA ASN A 164 19.59 11.65 -2.85
C ASN A 164 19.55 10.98 -4.23
N SER A 165 19.58 9.65 -4.30
CA SER A 165 19.46 8.93 -5.58
C SER A 165 18.14 9.21 -6.29
N LEU A 166 17.04 9.36 -5.56
CA LEU A 166 15.74 9.70 -6.14
C LEU A 166 15.71 11.13 -6.65
N LEU A 167 16.15 12.09 -5.83
CA LEU A 167 16.16 13.51 -6.19
C LEU A 167 17.13 13.85 -7.34
N GLN A 168 18.15 13.02 -7.56
CA GLN A 168 19.10 13.17 -8.67
C GLN A 168 18.70 12.38 -9.91
N SER A 169 17.63 11.57 -9.84
CA SER A 169 17.17 10.82 -11.00
C SER A 169 16.57 11.78 -12.04
N ASN A 170 17.13 11.80 -13.25
CA ASN A 170 16.59 12.60 -14.37
C ASN A 170 15.39 11.91 -15.05
N THR A 171 14.63 11.13 -14.29
CA THR A 171 13.52 10.34 -14.81
C THR A 171 12.28 11.24 -14.91
N THR A 172 11.62 11.24 -16.06
CA THR A 172 10.27 11.82 -16.15
C THR A 172 9.27 10.79 -15.65
N TYR A 173 8.60 11.07 -14.55
CA TYR A 173 7.62 10.15 -13.98
C TYR A 173 6.32 10.16 -14.78
N THR A 174 5.76 8.97 -14.94
CA THR A 174 4.55 8.72 -15.72
C THR A 174 3.52 7.97 -14.87
N ASN A 175 2.32 7.78 -15.38
CA ASN A 175 1.24 7.10 -14.65
C ASN A 175 1.58 5.70 -14.09
N SER A 176 2.57 5.00 -14.64
CA SER A 176 3.02 3.70 -14.09
C SER A 176 3.83 3.84 -12.79
N ASP A 177 4.28 5.05 -12.44
CA ASP A 177 5.04 5.37 -11.23
C ASP A 177 4.15 5.84 -10.06
N LEU A 178 2.83 5.94 -10.27
CA LEU A 178 1.89 6.39 -9.24
C LEU A 178 1.77 5.36 -8.12
N PRO A 179 1.85 5.79 -6.85
CA PRO A 179 1.58 4.90 -5.72
C PRO A 179 0.07 4.64 -5.59
N ALA A 180 -0.28 3.50 -5.00
CA ALA A 180 -1.60 3.30 -4.43
C ALA A 180 -1.81 4.22 -3.20
N SER A 181 -3.06 4.58 -2.87
CA SER A 181 -3.36 5.47 -1.73
C SER A 181 -2.71 5.01 -0.43
N LYS A 182 -2.79 3.70 -0.13
CA LYS A 182 -2.20 3.14 1.09
C LYS A 182 -0.67 3.19 1.09
N GLN A 183 -0.03 3.06 -0.07
CA GLN A 183 1.43 3.19 -0.19
C GLN A 183 1.82 4.64 0.07
N LEU A 184 1.09 5.61 -0.50
CA LEU A 184 1.32 7.04 -0.27
C LEU A 184 1.18 7.41 1.20
N GLU A 185 0.14 6.93 1.88
CA GLU A 185 -0.08 7.15 3.32
C GLU A 185 1.06 6.57 4.17
N SER A 186 1.45 5.33 3.89
CA SER A 186 2.54 4.65 4.61
C SER A 186 3.86 5.38 4.38
N PHE A 187 4.10 5.83 3.15
CA PHE A 187 5.29 6.59 2.78
C PHE A 187 5.40 7.90 3.56
N ILE A 188 4.33 8.69 3.61
CA ILE A 188 4.31 9.94 4.40
C ILE A 188 4.56 9.66 5.88
N SER A 189 3.98 8.58 6.41
CA SER A 189 4.14 8.22 7.82
C SER A 189 5.59 7.87 8.17
N MET A 190 6.30 7.16 7.29
CA MET A 190 7.68 6.73 7.54
C MET A 190 8.73 7.76 7.11
N ASN A 191 8.40 8.64 6.17
CA ASN A 191 9.33 9.55 5.51
C ASN A 191 8.82 11.00 5.51
N LEU A 192 8.21 11.48 6.60
CA LEU A 192 7.54 12.79 6.68
C LEU A 192 8.41 13.96 6.19
N SER A 193 9.65 14.07 6.68
CA SER A 193 10.56 15.16 6.29
C SER A 193 10.94 15.10 4.82
N TYR A 194 11.18 13.89 4.31
CA TYR A 194 11.57 13.67 2.93
C TYR A 194 10.41 13.82 1.94
N SER A 195 9.19 13.40 2.33
CA SER A 195 7.97 13.46 1.51
C SER A 195 7.67 14.87 1.03
N LYS A 196 7.93 15.88 1.89
CA LYS A 196 7.78 17.30 1.57
C LYS A 196 8.61 17.72 0.35
N VAL A 197 9.88 17.32 0.32
CA VAL A 197 10.81 17.66 -0.77
C VAL A 197 10.58 16.77 -1.97
N PHE A 198 10.39 15.47 -1.74
CA PHE A 198 10.20 14.48 -2.79
C PHE A 198 8.93 14.74 -3.60
N PHE A 199 7.83 15.15 -2.97
CA PHE A 199 6.59 15.39 -3.71
C PHE A 199 6.66 16.66 -4.57
N LEU A 200 7.39 17.69 -4.15
CA LEU A 200 7.69 18.83 -5.04
C LEU A 200 8.55 18.38 -6.21
N HIS A 201 9.57 17.55 -5.95
CA HIS A 201 10.42 17.01 -7.00
C HIS A 201 9.62 16.18 -8.02
N LEU A 202 8.74 15.29 -7.55
CA LEU A 202 7.80 14.55 -8.40
C LEU A 202 6.99 15.52 -9.28
N LEU A 203 6.31 16.50 -8.70
CA LEU A 203 5.47 17.43 -9.45
C LEU A 203 6.24 18.23 -10.51
N GLN A 204 7.52 18.51 -10.27
CA GLN A 204 8.41 19.24 -11.18
C GLN A 204 9.00 18.37 -12.30
N HIS A 205 9.10 17.04 -12.10
CA HIS A 205 9.76 16.10 -13.00
C HIS A 205 8.81 15.03 -13.54
N SER A 206 7.52 15.32 -13.63
CA SER A 206 6.51 14.39 -14.15
C SER A 206 5.76 14.96 -15.35
N ASP A 207 5.13 14.06 -16.10
CA ASP A 207 4.18 14.49 -17.12
C ASP A 207 2.88 15.04 -16.51
N SER A 208 2.10 15.76 -17.30
CA SER A 208 0.85 16.37 -16.83
C SER A 208 -0.18 15.34 -16.36
N SER A 209 -0.21 14.16 -16.99
CA SER A 209 -1.18 13.12 -16.62
C SER A 209 -0.86 12.51 -15.27
N PHE A 210 0.42 12.34 -14.95
CA PHE A 210 0.89 11.94 -13.63
C PHE A 210 0.51 13.02 -12.61
N ASN A 211 0.82 14.28 -12.88
CA ASN A 211 0.52 15.38 -11.96
C ASN A 211 -0.96 15.47 -11.63
N ASP A 212 -1.84 15.35 -12.63
CA ASP A 212 -3.29 15.36 -12.42
C ASP A 212 -3.73 14.27 -11.45
N LYS A 213 -3.26 13.04 -11.67
CA LYS A 213 -3.62 11.88 -10.83
C LYS A 213 -2.96 11.92 -9.46
N PHE A 214 -1.71 12.36 -9.38
CA PHE A 214 -0.96 12.44 -8.14
C PHE A 214 -1.54 13.52 -7.22
N LEU A 215 -1.88 14.70 -7.76
CA LEU A 215 -2.59 15.73 -7.01
C LEU A 215 -3.99 15.27 -6.62
N LEU A 216 -4.70 14.53 -7.47
CA LEU A 216 -6.00 13.97 -7.09
C LEU A 216 -5.88 12.93 -5.97
N LEU A 217 -4.83 12.10 -5.96
CA LEU A 217 -4.51 11.19 -4.85
C LEU A 217 -4.23 11.99 -3.58
N LEU A 218 -3.34 12.98 -3.64
CA LEU A 218 -3.01 13.86 -2.51
C LEU A 218 -4.23 14.60 -1.95
N ALA A 219 -5.16 15.04 -2.79
CA ALA A 219 -6.39 15.69 -2.35
C ALA A 219 -7.32 14.75 -1.57
N ASN A 220 -7.20 13.43 -1.80
CA ASN A 220 -8.09 12.41 -1.25
C ASN A 220 -7.46 11.57 -0.13
N ILE A 221 -6.21 11.83 0.25
CA ILE A 221 -5.57 11.09 1.34
C ILE A 221 -6.35 11.25 2.66
N PRO A 222 -6.40 10.21 3.51
CA PRO A 222 -7.00 10.30 4.82
C PRO A 222 -6.41 11.42 5.66
N VAL A 223 -7.26 12.14 6.38
CA VAL A 223 -6.83 13.23 7.26
C VAL A 223 -6.06 12.67 8.45
N THR A 224 -4.75 12.82 8.43
CA THR A 224 -3.81 12.57 9.53
C THR A 224 -2.91 13.80 9.69
N VAL A 225 -2.28 13.97 10.86
CA VAL A 225 -1.39 15.13 11.11
C VAL A 225 -0.26 15.17 10.08
N SER A 226 0.41 14.03 9.84
CA SER A 226 1.49 13.91 8.87
C SER A 226 1.03 14.26 7.45
N ASN A 227 -0.14 13.79 7.03
CA ASN A 227 -0.67 14.03 5.68
C ASN A 227 -0.98 15.51 5.43
N VAL A 228 -1.70 16.17 6.35
CA VAL A 228 -1.96 17.62 6.20
C VAL A 228 -0.70 18.46 6.38
N GLU A 229 0.31 18.00 7.13
CA GLU A 229 1.59 18.70 7.22
C GLU A 229 2.33 18.71 5.88
N VAL A 230 2.33 17.59 5.16
CA VAL A 230 2.87 17.53 3.80
C VAL A 230 2.07 18.43 2.85
N LEU A 231 0.73 18.36 2.86
CA LEU A 231 -0.11 19.21 2.02
C LEU A 231 0.10 20.71 2.30
N LEU A 232 0.24 21.09 3.58
CA LEU A 232 0.49 22.46 3.99
C LEU A 232 1.85 22.94 3.48
N TYR A 233 2.88 22.09 3.59
CA TYR A 233 4.20 22.40 3.06
C TYR A 233 4.17 22.61 1.54
N LEU A 234 3.51 21.71 0.80
CA LEU A 234 3.38 21.83 -0.66
C LEU A 234 2.73 23.16 -1.06
N LEU A 235 1.61 23.51 -0.43
CA LEU A 235 0.89 24.77 -0.71
C LEU A 235 1.64 26.02 -0.25
N GLN A 236 2.54 25.90 0.73
CA GLN A 236 3.42 27.00 1.16
C GLN A 236 4.58 27.22 0.19
N GLN A 237 5.15 26.16 -0.37
CA GLN A 237 6.25 26.28 -1.32
C GLN A 237 5.76 26.64 -2.73
N GLU A 238 4.61 26.09 -3.14
CA GLU A 238 4.03 26.28 -4.46
C GLU A 238 2.55 26.65 -4.34
N GLU A 239 2.27 27.91 -3.99
CA GLU A 239 0.91 28.44 -3.83
C GLU A 239 0.05 28.28 -5.11
N SER A 240 0.70 28.24 -6.27
CA SER A 240 0.06 28.00 -7.58
C SER A 240 -0.68 26.65 -7.64
N LEU A 241 -0.23 25.65 -6.86
CA LEU A 241 -0.90 24.36 -6.77
C LEU A 241 -2.33 24.50 -6.28
N ALA A 242 -2.65 25.49 -5.44
CA ALA A 242 -4.00 25.68 -4.94
C ALA A 242 -5.04 25.88 -6.06
N GLN A 243 -4.61 26.47 -7.18
CA GLN A 243 -5.44 26.78 -8.35
C GLN A 243 -5.23 25.80 -9.50
N PHE A 244 -4.38 24.77 -9.33
CA PHE A 244 -4.10 23.78 -10.35
C PHE A 244 -5.40 23.10 -10.79
N ASP A 245 -5.69 23.11 -12.10
CA ASP A 245 -6.94 22.60 -12.64
C ASP A 245 -6.92 21.06 -12.72
N LEU A 246 -7.79 20.44 -11.94
CA LEU A 246 -8.03 19.00 -11.90
C LEU A 246 -9.48 18.75 -12.31
N ASN A 247 -9.69 18.27 -13.54
CA ASN A 247 -11.02 17.97 -14.08
C ASN A 247 -11.99 19.18 -14.01
N GLY A 248 -11.51 20.39 -14.31
CA GLY A 248 -12.32 21.61 -14.34
C GLY A 248 -12.55 22.27 -12.97
N LYS A 249 -11.81 21.84 -11.94
CA LYS A 249 -11.88 22.35 -10.57
C LYS A 249 -10.49 22.42 -9.96
N SER A 250 -10.26 23.36 -9.05
CA SER A 250 -8.95 23.54 -8.45
C SER A 250 -8.58 22.41 -7.49
N PHE A 251 -7.28 22.15 -7.33
CA PHE A 251 -6.77 21.22 -6.32
C PHE A 251 -7.29 21.52 -4.91
N LEU A 252 -7.33 22.80 -4.51
CA LEU A 252 -7.85 23.19 -3.20
C LEU A 252 -9.37 22.94 -3.07
N TYR A 253 -10.13 23.03 -4.17
CA TYR A 253 -11.53 22.61 -4.18
C TYR A 253 -11.66 21.11 -3.89
N HIS A 254 -10.88 20.26 -4.58
CA HIS A 254 -10.92 18.81 -4.35
C HIS A 254 -10.55 18.44 -2.91
N MET A 255 -9.55 19.11 -2.34
CA MET A 255 -9.21 18.93 -0.94
C MET A 255 -10.37 19.32 -0.01
N LEU A 256 -11.01 20.49 -0.19
CA LEU A 256 -12.15 20.90 0.65
C LEU A 256 -13.30 19.90 0.58
N VAL A 257 -13.62 19.41 -0.62
CA VAL A 257 -14.65 18.38 -0.82
C VAL A 257 -14.28 17.08 -0.12
N SER A 258 -13.02 16.64 -0.23
CA SER A 258 -12.56 15.42 0.46
C SER A 258 -12.62 15.58 1.98
N LEU A 259 -12.14 16.71 2.53
CA LEU A 259 -12.24 17.02 3.95
C LEU A 259 -13.69 16.99 4.44
N HIS A 260 -14.60 17.62 3.71
CA HIS A 260 -16.04 17.59 4.01
C HIS A 260 -16.59 16.16 4.02
N ASN A 261 -16.26 15.36 3.01
CA ASN A 261 -16.74 13.98 2.89
C ASN A 261 -16.18 13.09 4.01
N GLN A 262 -14.91 13.23 4.37
CA GLN A 262 -14.29 12.47 5.45
C GLN A 262 -14.90 12.82 6.82
N VAL A 263 -15.22 14.09 7.08
CA VAL A 263 -15.94 14.51 8.31
C VAL A 263 -17.36 13.96 8.34
N THR A 264 -18.03 13.91 7.19
CA THR A 264 -19.45 13.52 7.11
C THR A 264 -19.65 12.01 7.21
N ASN A 265 -18.75 11.22 6.61
CA ASN A 265 -18.95 9.79 6.39
C ASN A 265 -18.16 8.88 7.35
N THR A 266 -17.65 9.42 8.46
CA THR A 266 -16.82 8.67 9.41
C THR A 266 -17.55 8.39 10.74
N SER A 267 -16.96 7.54 11.57
CA SER A 267 -17.46 7.24 12.91
C SER A 267 -17.43 8.48 13.83
N HIS A 268 -18.25 8.49 14.89
CA HIS A 268 -18.32 9.65 15.79
C HIS A 268 -16.95 10.05 16.40
N LEU A 269 -16.12 9.07 16.78
CA LEU A 269 -14.79 9.32 17.35
C LEU A 269 -13.84 9.93 16.31
N GLU A 270 -13.79 9.32 15.13
CA GLU A 270 -12.95 9.81 14.02
C GLU A 270 -13.40 11.18 13.53
N LYS A 271 -14.71 11.47 13.57
CA LYS A 271 -15.26 12.76 13.17
C LYS A 271 -14.65 13.90 13.96
N GLN A 272 -14.51 13.76 15.28
CA GLN A 272 -13.90 14.77 16.12
C GLN A 272 -12.42 15.00 15.79
N ARG A 273 -11.66 13.90 15.59
CA ARG A 273 -10.24 13.94 15.23
C ARG A 273 -10.04 14.64 13.90
N ILE A 274 -10.74 14.19 12.86
CA ILE A 274 -10.68 14.73 11.50
C ILE A 274 -11.10 16.21 11.50
N SER A 275 -12.22 16.56 12.16
CA SER A 275 -12.69 17.95 12.24
C SER A 275 -11.65 18.88 12.88
N THR A 276 -10.96 18.41 13.92
CA THR A 276 -9.90 19.18 14.59
C THR A 276 -8.72 19.42 13.66
N VAL A 277 -8.19 18.35 13.07
CA VAL A 277 -7.00 18.40 12.20
C VAL A 277 -7.28 19.22 10.94
N ALA A 278 -8.41 18.98 10.28
CA ALA A 278 -8.83 19.71 9.08
C ALA A 278 -9.07 21.21 9.35
N THR A 279 -9.66 21.55 10.51
CA THR A 279 -9.86 22.95 10.90
C THR A 279 -8.52 23.66 11.11
N LEU A 280 -7.56 23.01 11.77
CA LEU A 280 -6.22 23.57 11.98
C LEU A 280 -5.50 23.77 10.64
N PHE A 281 -5.58 22.79 9.75
CA PHE A 281 -5.03 22.88 8.40
C PHE A 281 -5.58 24.09 7.64
N ILE A 282 -6.90 24.25 7.55
CA ILE A 282 -7.50 25.40 6.86
C ILE A 282 -7.15 26.72 7.55
N SER A 283 -7.13 26.74 8.88
CA SER A 283 -6.73 27.94 9.64
C SER A 283 -5.29 28.36 9.29
N LYS A 284 -4.40 27.40 9.04
CA LYS A 284 -3.03 27.65 8.57
C LYS A 284 -2.98 28.15 7.13
N LEU A 285 -3.84 27.66 6.24
CA LEU A 285 -3.96 28.22 4.88
C LEU A 285 -4.38 29.69 4.91
N PHE A 286 -5.22 30.09 5.87
CA PHE A 286 -5.60 31.48 6.09
C PHE A 286 -4.46 32.40 6.58
N GLU A 287 -3.31 31.86 6.98
CA GLU A 287 -2.12 32.63 7.31
C GLU A 287 -1.33 33.01 6.04
N ILE A 288 -1.64 32.40 4.89
CA ILE A 288 -1.00 32.64 3.59
C ILE A 288 -1.90 33.58 2.79
N PRO A 289 -1.48 34.83 2.45
CA PRO A 289 -2.37 35.84 1.90
C PRO A 289 -3.10 35.44 0.61
N SER A 290 -2.39 34.86 -0.36
CA SER A 290 -2.94 34.41 -1.64
C SER A 290 -3.99 33.32 -1.47
N LEU A 291 -3.72 32.33 -0.61
CA LEU A 291 -4.64 31.24 -0.32
C LEU A 291 -5.85 31.71 0.48
N SER A 292 -5.64 32.63 1.43
CA SER A 292 -6.72 33.29 2.17
C SER A 292 -7.67 34.02 1.22
N GLU A 293 -7.14 34.79 0.27
CA GLU A 293 -7.95 35.47 -0.74
C GLU A 293 -8.71 34.47 -1.61
N TYR A 294 -8.05 33.42 -2.08
CA TYR A 294 -8.67 32.40 -2.92
C TYR A 294 -9.79 31.62 -2.19
N LEU A 295 -9.55 31.23 -0.94
CA LEU A 295 -10.55 30.59 -0.07
C LEU A 295 -11.76 31.50 0.19
N SER A 296 -11.52 32.79 0.38
CA SER A 296 -12.57 33.76 0.74
C SER A 296 -13.38 34.22 -0.47
N SER A 297 -12.77 34.32 -1.64
CA SER A 297 -13.41 34.84 -2.86
C SER A 297 -13.99 33.74 -3.73
N THR A 298 -13.26 32.64 -3.91
CA THR A 298 -13.58 31.61 -4.92
C THR A 298 -14.24 30.39 -4.27
N LEU A 299 -13.72 29.94 -3.13
CA LEU A 299 -14.16 28.71 -2.45
C LEU A 299 -15.01 28.98 -1.19
N PHE A 300 -15.62 30.17 -1.10
CA PHE A 300 -16.35 30.60 0.10
C PHE A 300 -17.45 29.61 0.52
N LEU A 301 -18.24 29.15 -0.45
CA LEU A 301 -19.38 28.26 -0.18
C LEU A 301 -18.91 26.88 0.28
N ASP A 302 -17.88 26.33 -0.37
CA ASP A 302 -17.30 25.03 0.00
C ASP A 302 -16.65 25.08 1.39
N LEU A 303 -15.94 26.17 1.67
CA LEU A 303 -15.37 26.43 2.99
C LEU A 303 -16.46 26.60 4.07
N GLN A 304 -17.55 27.30 3.75
CA GLN A 304 -18.68 27.43 4.66
C GLN A 304 -19.33 26.08 4.95
N ALA A 305 -19.52 25.24 3.93
CA ALA A 305 -20.08 23.89 4.07
C ALA A 305 -19.18 23.01 4.96
N PHE A 306 -17.87 23.01 4.72
CA PHE A 306 -16.91 22.33 5.60
C PHE A 306 -17.04 22.81 7.05
N CYS A 307 -17.07 24.12 7.28
CA CYS A 307 -17.15 24.65 8.62
C CYS A 307 -18.41 24.16 9.35
N ILE A 308 -19.56 24.09 8.69
CA ILE A 308 -20.81 23.63 9.31
C ILE A 308 -20.69 22.17 9.77
N VAL A 309 -20.15 21.28 8.92
CA VAL A 309 -20.04 19.85 9.27
C VAL A 309 -18.97 19.55 10.33
N ALA A 310 -17.96 20.42 10.44
CA ALA A 310 -16.85 20.32 11.39
C ALA A 310 -17.10 21.05 12.73
N LEU A 311 -18.32 21.55 12.99
CA LEU A 311 -18.67 22.10 14.30
C LEU A 311 -18.70 20.98 15.38
N PRO A 312 -18.28 21.28 16.62
CA PRO A 312 -17.87 22.59 17.14
C PRO A 312 -16.41 22.98 16.87
N GLN A 313 -15.56 22.08 16.36
CA GLN A 313 -14.12 22.29 16.20
C GLN A 313 -13.81 23.50 15.30
N SER A 314 -14.61 23.70 14.26
CA SER A 314 -14.48 24.80 13.29
C SER A 314 -15.01 26.16 13.77
N ALA A 315 -15.55 26.30 15.00
CA ALA A 315 -16.34 27.47 15.39
C ALA A 315 -15.63 28.83 15.18
N LYS A 316 -14.33 28.91 15.52
CA LYS A 316 -13.52 30.14 15.30
C LYS A 316 -13.33 30.44 13.81
N LEU A 317 -13.04 29.40 13.02
CA LEU A 317 -12.89 29.52 11.57
C LEU A 317 -14.21 29.94 10.93
N PHE A 318 -15.33 29.33 11.33
CA PHE A 318 -16.66 29.69 10.85
C PHE A 318 -17.01 31.16 11.13
N GLN A 319 -16.67 31.67 12.32
CA GLN A 319 -16.84 33.10 12.64
C GLN A 319 -16.00 34.00 11.73
N LYS A 320 -14.74 33.63 11.46
CA LYS A 320 -13.86 34.35 10.54
C LYS A 320 -14.44 34.37 9.11
N VAL A 321 -14.89 33.23 8.61
CA VAL A 321 -15.54 33.09 7.29
C VAL A 321 -16.82 33.94 7.23
N LYS A 322 -17.64 33.93 8.27
CA LYS A 322 -18.87 34.74 8.32
C LYS A 322 -18.56 36.25 8.31
N ALA A 323 -17.48 36.69 8.94
CA ALA A 323 -17.08 38.10 8.94
C ALA A 323 -16.63 38.57 7.55
N LEU A 324 -15.97 37.69 6.77
CA LEU A 324 -15.52 38.01 5.41
C LEU A 324 -16.68 38.28 4.45
N LYS A 325 -17.83 37.59 4.62
CA LYS A 325 -19.04 37.87 3.83
C LYS A 325 -19.55 39.32 3.99
N ASN A 326 -19.22 39.97 5.10
CA ASN A 326 -19.76 41.29 5.45
C ASN A 326 -18.85 42.47 5.05
N ASN A 327 -17.66 42.20 4.50
CA ASN A 327 -16.75 43.22 3.95
C ASN A 327 -16.49 42.91 2.47
N PRO A 328 -17.28 43.49 1.54
CA PRO A 328 -17.09 43.30 0.10
C PRO A 328 -15.80 43.93 -0.43
#